data_AF-A0A3B8WYF7-F1
#
_entry.id   AF-A0A3B8WYF7-F1
#
_cell.length_a   1.000
_cell.length_b   1.000
_cell.length_c   1.000
_cell.angle_alpha   90.00
_cell.angle_beta   90.00
_cell.angle_gamma   90.00
#
_symmetry.space_group_name_H-M   'P 1'
#
loop_
_entity.id
_entity.type
_entity.pdbx_description
1 polymer ?
#
loop_
_entity_poly.entity_id
_entity_poly.type
_entity_poly.pdbx_seq_one_letter_code
_entity_poly.pdbx_strand_id
1 'polypeptide(L)'
;MHLKNFSLIHNQQSGEWELARAYDLLPVNILMPSDKEETALTMNGKKSRLTRKDFLIFAQNIKIPLKAAEKMIERLVSKKNVLLEVAKSPFISDELQTNYCSLIEERCGRLMKD
;
A
#
# COMPACT_ATOMS: atom_id res chain seq x y z
N MET A 1 0.13 -3.04 8.70
CA MET A 1 -1.08 -3.90 8.60
C MET A 1 -0.74 -5.36 8.86
N HIS A 2 -1.22 -5.92 9.97
CA HIS A 2 -1.14 -7.36 10.28
C HIS A 2 -2.49 -8.06 10.06
N LEU A 3 -2.59 -9.37 10.31
CA LEU A 3 -3.78 -10.19 10.01
C LEU A 3 -5.09 -9.65 10.63
N LYS A 4 -5.04 -9.03 11.82
CA LYS A 4 -6.25 -8.43 12.43
C LYS A 4 -6.76 -7.16 11.71
N ASN A 5 -6.03 -6.64 10.72
CA ASN A 5 -6.46 -5.48 9.92
C ASN A 5 -7.23 -5.87 8.66
N PHE A 6 -7.57 -7.16 8.53
CA PHE A 6 -8.45 -7.68 7.49
C PHE A 6 -9.66 -8.30 8.16
N SER A 7 -10.84 -7.95 7.68
CA SER A 7 -12.12 -8.46 8.17
C SER A 7 -12.97 -8.94 7.00
N LEU A 8 -13.79 -9.97 7.25
CA LEU A 8 -14.82 -10.41 6.33
C LEU A 8 -16.19 -10.03 6.88
N ILE A 9 -17.07 -9.58 6.01
CA ILE A 9 -18.46 -9.28 6.31
C ILE A 9 -19.29 -10.44 5.77
N HIS A 10 -20.08 -11.05 6.64
CA HIS A 10 -21.05 -12.07 6.24
C HIS A 10 -22.38 -11.41 5.90
N ASN A 11 -22.81 -11.57 4.66
CA ASN A 11 -24.14 -11.16 4.25
C ASN A 11 -25.14 -12.26 4.61
N GLN A 12 -25.96 -12.04 5.65
CA GLN A 12 -26.93 -13.04 6.11
C GLN A 12 -28.04 -13.35 5.09
N GLN A 13 -28.30 -12.45 4.13
CA GLN A 13 -29.35 -12.62 3.13
C GLN A 13 -28.88 -13.47 1.94
N SER A 14 -27.65 -13.25 1.46
CA SER A 14 -27.06 -14.04 0.37
C SER A 14 -26.28 -15.27 0.86
N GLY A 15 -25.84 -15.28 2.12
CA GLY A 15 -24.93 -16.30 2.67
C GLY A 15 -23.47 -16.11 2.23
N GLU A 16 -23.15 -15.02 1.54
CA GLU A 16 -21.84 -14.76 0.97
C GLU A 16 -20.92 -14.03 1.95
N TRP A 17 -19.61 -14.21 1.78
CA TRP A 17 -18.57 -13.51 2.52
C TRP A 17 -17.86 -12.52 1.62
N GLU A 18 -17.75 -11.29 2.09
CA GLU A 18 -17.09 -10.20 1.36
C GLU A 18 -15.96 -9.61 2.19
N LEU A 19 -14.91 -9.12 1.53
CA LEU A 19 -13.85 -8.41 2.22
C LEU A 19 -14.36 -7.03 2.66
N ALA A 20 -14.16 -6.68 3.93
CA ALA A 20 -14.47 -5.35 4.44
C ALA A 20 -13.61 -4.28 3.73
N ARG A 21 -14.11 -3.04 3.72
CA ARG A 21 -13.28 -1.88 3.30
C ARG A 21 -12.01 -1.82 4.16
N ALA A 22 -10.92 -1.39 3.56
CA ALA A 22 -9.67 -1.20 4.29
C ALA A 22 -9.83 -0.13 5.40
N TYR A 23 -9.23 -0.40 6.56
CA TYR A 23 -9.19 0.46 7.74
C TYR A 23 -7.79 0.41 8.36
N ASP A 24 -7.53 1.32 9.31
CA ASP A 24 -6.24 1.40 10.01
C ASP A 24 -5.03 1.53 9.04
N LEU A 25 -5.18 2.46 8.09
CA LEU A 25 -4.16 2.79 7.09
C LEU A 25 -3.34 3.99 7.58
N LEU A 26 -2.22 3.71 8.24
CA LEU A 26 -1.30 4.73 8.76
C LEU A 26 0.12 4.49 8.22
N PRO A 27 0.84 5.51 7.73
CA PRO A 27 2.24 5.38 7.35
C PRO A 27 3.12 5.47 8.60
N VAL A 28 3.19 4.34 9.30
CA VAL A 28 3.90 4.22 10.59
C VAL A 28 5.34 4.74 10.52
N ASN A 29 6.06 4.52 9.41
CA ASN A 29 7.45 4.97 9.24
C ASN A 29 7.63 6.50 9.31
N ILE A 30 6.59 7.28 9.03
CA ILE A 30 6.64 8.75 9.18
C ILE A 30 6.54 9.13 10.67
N LEU A 31 5.67 8.43 11.42
CA LEU A 31 5.39 8.71 12.82
C LEU A 31 6.42 8.10 13.78
N MET A 32 7.04 6.98 13.37
CA MET A 32 8.08 6.26 14.10
C MET A 32 9.26 5.99 13.17
N PRO A 33 10.18 6.96 12.97
CA PRO A 33 11.30 6.82 12.03
C PRO A 33 12.30 5.70 12.39
N SER A 34 12.31 5.26 13.65
CA SER A 34 13.08 4.08 14.07
C SER A 34 12.52 2.78 13.49
N ASP A 35 11.23 2.73 13.15
CA ASP A 35 10.61 1.61 12.45
C ASP A 35 10.88 1.70 10.95
N LYS A 36 11.70 0.76 10.47
CA LYS A 36 12.09 0.66 9.07
C LYS A 36 11.27 -0.37 8.29
N GLU A 37 10.32 -1.06 8.92
CA GLU A 37 9.46 -2.03 8.26
C GLU A 37 8.35 -1.30 7.47
N GLU A 38 8.23 -1.59 6.17
CA GLU A 38 7.17 -1.07 5.28
C GLU A 38 5.90 -1.94 5.35
N THR A 39 6.05 -3.23 5.69
CA THR A 39 4.93 -4.18 5.84
C THR A 39 5.13 -5.09 7.05
N ALA A 40 4.04 -5.45 7.74
CA ALA A 40 4.11 -6.36 8.88
C ALA A 40 4.28 -7.83 8.44
N LEU A 41 3.61 -8.22 7.36
CA LEU A 41 3.80 -9.52 6.71
C LEU A 41 4.91 -9.41 5.67
N THR A 42 5.74 -10.44 5.57
CA THR A 42 6.83 -10.50 4.61
C THR A 42 6.29 -10.66 3.19
N MET A 43 6.84 -9.90 2.25
CA MET A 43 6.64 -10.07 0.81
C MET A 43 7.96 -10.58 0.21
N ASN A 44 7.96 -11.83 -0.28
CA ASN A 44 9.17 -12.52 -0.76
C ASN A 44 10.34 -12.47 0.24
N GLY A 45 10.05 -12.71 1.52
CA GLY A 45 11.04 -12.68 2.61
C GLY A 45 11.52 -11.27 3.00
N LYS A 46 10.99 -10.21 2.38
CA LYS A 46 11.32 -8.81 2.70
C LYS A 46 10.19 -8.14 3.46
N LYS A 47 10.53 -7.15 4.29
CA LYS A 47 9.59 -6.25 4.95
C LYS A 47 9.82 -4.78 4.64
N SER A 48 10.88 -4.45 3.89
CA SER A 48 11.27 -3.08 3.56
C SER A 48 11.93 -3.04 2.20
N ARG A 49 12.07 -1.83 1.62
CA ARG A 49 12.62 -1.61 0.28
C ARG A 49 11.90 -2.45 -0.77
N LEU A 50 10.57 -2.51 -0.68
CA LEU A 50 9.75 -3.26 -1.62
C LEU A 50 9.75 -2.56 -2.99
N THR A 51 9.98 -3.36 -4.04
CA THR A 51 10.10 -2.90 -5.43
C THR A 51 8.98 -3.47 -6.29
N ARG A 52 8.81 -2.94 -7.52
CA ARG A 52 7.88 -3.50 -8.52
C ARG A 52 8.04 -5.02 -8.66
N LYS A 53 9.28 -5.51 -8.81
CA LYS A 53 9.59 -6.94 -8.93
C LYS A 53 9.07 -7.77 -7.77
N ASP A 54 9.13 -7.25 -6.54
CA ASP A 54 8.64 -7.98 -5.36
C ASP A 54 7.11 -8.21 -5.47
N PHE A 55 6.35 -7.20 -5.89
CA PHE A 55 4.90 -7.34 -6.11
C PHE A 55 4.57 -8.29 -7.27
N LEU A 56 5.34 -8.28 -8.35
CA LEU A 56 5.11 -9.17 -9.50
C LEU A 56 5.39 -10.64 -9.15
N ILE A 57 6.47 -10.93 -8.40
CA ILE A 57 6.76 -12.27 -7.89
C ILE A 57 5.64 -12.72 -6.94
N PHE A 58 5.20 -11.84 -6.04
CA PHE A 58 4.10 -12.16 -5.13
C PHE A 58 2.83 -12.52 -5.89
N ALA A 59 2.44 -11.71 -6.89
CA ALA A 59 1.28 -11.95 -7.73
C ALA A 59 1.34 -13.32 -8.44
N GLN A 60 2.50 -13.67 -9.02
CA GLN A 60 2.70 -14.97 -9.66
C GLN A 60 2.51 -16.12 -8.65
N ASN A 61 3.07 -16.01 -7.44
CA ASN A 61 2.96 -17.03 -6.39
C ASN A 61 1.52 -17.27 -5.94
N ILE A 62 0.70 -16.21 -5.87
CA ILE A 62 -0.73 -16.32 -5.54
C ILE A 62 -1.63 -16.47 -6.77
N LYS A 63 -1.04 -16.76 -7.94
CA LYS A 63 -1.73 -17.05 -9.20
C LYS A 63 -2.58 -15.88 -9.75
N ILE A 64 -2.23 -14.65 -9.42
CA ILE A 64 -2.74 -13.46 -10.10
C ILE A 64 -2.02 -13.33 -11.45
N PRO A 65 -2.73 -13.18 -12.58
CA PRO A 65 -2.11 -12.99 -13.89
C PRO A 65 -1.19 -11.77 -13.90
N LEU A 66 0.01 -11.92 -14.48
CA LEU A 66 1.03 -10.86 -14.47
C LEU A 66 0.51 -9.53 -15.03
N LYS A 67 -0.20 -9.57 -16.16
CA LYS A 67 -0.85 -8.40 -16.78
C LYS A 67 -1.85 -7.70 -15.85
N ALA A 68 -2.53 -8.45 -14.99
CA ALA A 68 -3.46 -7.87 -14.02
C ALA A 68 -2.68 -7.15 -12.90
N ALA A 69 -1.61 -7.77 -12.40
CA ALA A 69 -0.75 -7.16 -11.38
C ALA A 69 -0.07 -5.88 -11.89
N GLU A 70 0.46 -5.89 -13.12
CA GLU A 70 1.04 -4.70 -13.77
C GLU A 70 0.03 -3.56 -13.86
N LYS A 71 -1.19 -3.84 -14.36
CA LYS A 71 -2.28 -2.87 -14.42
C LYS A 71 -2.69 -2.35 -13.05
N MET A 72 -2.68 -3.19 -12.01
CA MET A 72 -2.98 -2.75 -10.64
C MET A 72 -1.93 -1.75 -10.13
N ILE A 73 -0.64 -2.03 -10.36
CA ILE A 73 0.46 -1.13 -10.00
C ILE A 73 0.34 0.19 -10.77
N GLU A 74 0.16 0.13 -12.09
CA GLU A 74 0.01 1.31 -12.95
C GLU A 74 -1.19 2.17 -12.53
N ARG A 75 -2.34 1.55 -12.24
CA ARG A 75 -3.53 2.25 -11.76
C ARG A 75 -3.31 2.95 -10.42
N LEU A 76 -2.51 2.37 -9.52
CA LEU A 76 -2.18 3.01 -8.25
C LEU A 76 -1.25 4.21 -8.49
N VAL A 77 -0.17 4.00 -9.26
CA VAL A 77 0.81 5.05 -9.58
C VAL A 77 0.16 6.21 -10.36
N SER A 78 -0.81 5.94 -11.22
CA SER A 78 -1.54 6.98 -11.95
C SER A 78 -2.37 7.88 -11.02
N LYS A 79 -2.61 7.47 -9.77
CA LYS A 79 -3.27 8.27 -8.73
C LYS A 79 -2.29 9.06 -7.85
N LYS A 80 -0.97 9.04 -8.16
CA LYS A 80 0.05 9.76 -7.40
C LYS A 80 -0.34 11.21 -7.08
N ASN A 81 -0.78 11.98 -8.08
CA ASN A 81 -1.15 13.38 -7.85
C ASN A 81 -2.34 13.51 -6.90
N VAL A 82 -3.33 12.60 -6.96
CA VAL A 82 -4.44 12.58 -6.01
C VAL A 82 -3.93 12.30 -4.59
N LEU A 83 -3.00 11.35 -4.43
CA LEU A 83 -2.40 11.04 -3.13
C LEU A 83 -1.58 12.22 -2.58
N LEU A 84 -0.84 12.93 -3.43
CA LEU A 84 -0.10 14.13 -3.04
C LEU A 84 -1.02 15.26 -2.59
N GLU A 85 -2.15 15.48 -3.26
CA GLU A 85 -3.13 16.48 -2.83
C GLU A 85 -3.80 16.11 -1.50
N VAL A 86 -4.10 14.83 -1.28
CA VAL A 86 -4.58 14.35 0.03
C VAL A 86 -3.52 14.54 1.12
N ALA A 87 -2.24 14.37 0.80
CA ALA A 87 -1.14 14.55 1.74
C ALA A 87 -0.92 16.01 2.16
N LYS A 88 -1.31 16.99 1.32
CA LYS A 88 -1.25 18.43 1.63
C LYS A 88 -2.45 18.92 2.46
N SER A 89 -2.96 18.05 3.32
CA SER A 89 -4.13 18.35 4.14
C SER A 89 -3.81 19.45 5.15
N PRO A 90 -4.68 20.47 5.32
CA PRO A 90 -4.47 21.53 6.30
C PRO A 90 -4.58 21.05 7.75
N PHE A 91 -4.95 19.77 7.98
CA PHE A 91 -5.11 19.18 9.31
C PHE A 91 -3.79 18.63 9.90
N ILE A 92 -2.68 18.68 9.17
CA ILE A 92 -1.36 18.20 9.62
C ILE A 92 -0.27 19.26 9.38
N SER A 93 0.82 19.19 10.16
CA SER A 93 1.93 20.14 10.06
C SER A 93 2.65 20.08 8.70
N ASP A 94 3.26 21.19 8.30
CA ASP A 94 4.02 21.29 7.03
C ASP A 94 5.14 20.26 6.95
N GLU A 95 5.78 19.95 8.08
CA GLU A 95 6.78 18.89 8.19
C GLU A 95 6.19 17.52 7.84
N LEU A 96 5.02 17.17 8.41
CA LEU A 96 4.34 15.93 8.09
C LEU A 96 3.91 15.92 6.62
N GLN A 97 3.32 17.00 6.09
CA GLN A 97 2.95 17.06 4.67
C GLN A 97 4.16 16.79 3.76
N THR A 98 5.32 17.38 4.07
CA THR A 98 6.57 17.20 3.34
C THR A 98 7.05 15.75 3.39
N ASN A 99 7.02 15.13 4.58
CA ASN A 99 7.41 13.74 4.78
C ASN A 99 6.48 12.77 4.03
N TYR A 100 5.17 13.02 4.05
CA TYR A 100 4.18 12.25 3.28
C TYR A 100 4.42 12.35 1.78
N CYS A 101 4.59 13.58 1.25
CA CYS A 101 4.83 13.78 -0.18
C CYS A 101 6.11 13.07 -0.63
N SER A 102 7.19 13.22 0.14
CA SER A 102 8.48 12.57 -0.14
C SER A 102 8.33 11.04 -0.17
N LEU A 103 7.58 10.47 0.78
CA LEU A 103 7.32 9.03 0.83
C LEU A 103 6.50 8.54 -0.37
N ILE A 104 5.48 9.30 -0.77
CA ILE A 104 4.65 8.96 -1.94
C ILE A 104 5.49 8.98 -3.22
N GLU A 105 6.33 9.99 -3.40
CA GLU A 105 7.20 10.11 -4.57
C GLU A 105 8.23 8.98 -4.64
N GLU A 106 8.92 8.71 -3.52
CA GLU A 106 9.90 7.63 -3.42
C GLU A 106 9.28 6.28 -3.79
N ARG A 107 8.12 5.96 -3.19
CA ARG A 107 7.46 4.67 -3.40
C ARG A 107 6.89 4.54 -4.80
N CYS A 108 6.29 5.59 -5.35
CA CYS A 108 5.85 5.59 -6.76
C CYS A 108 7.05 5.40 -7.70
N GLY A 109 8.18 6.06 -7.43
CA GLY A 109 9.42 5.89 -8.18
C GLY A 109 9.92 4.44 -8.17
N ARG A 110 9.87 3.75 -7.02
CA ARG A 110 10.22 2.32 -6.92
C ARG A 110 9.29 1.39 -7.70
N LEU A 111 8.03 1.76 -7.85
CA LEU A 111 7.01 0.96 -8.56
C LEU A 111 7.01 1.18 -10.08
N MET A 112 7.59 2.29 -10.53
CA MET A 112 7.76 2.63 -11.95
C MET A 112 9.06 2.14 -12.57
N LYS A 113 10.03 1.72 -11.76
CA LYS A 113 11.27 1.10 -12.25
C LYS A 113 10.99 -0.32 -12.75
N ASP A 114 11.63 -0.68 -13.85
CA ASP A 114 11.64 -2.03 -14.42
C ASP A 114 12.44 -3.02 -13.55
#